data_AF-A0A933XN47-F1
#
_entry.id   AF-A0A933XN47-F1
#
_cell.length_a   1.000
_cell.length_b   1.000
_cell.length_c   1.000
_cell.angle_alpha   90.00
_cell.angle_beta   90.00
_cell.angle_gamma   90.00
#
_symmetry.space_group_name_H-M   'P 1'
#
loop_
_entity.id
_entity.type
_entity.pdbx_description
1 polymer ?
#
loop_
_entity_poly.entity_id
_entity_poly.type
_entity_poly.pdbx_seq_one_letter_code
_entity_poly.pdbx_strand_id
1 'polypeptide(L)' 'MLKDPALVEAFERDLIRRTPPDHLLNLRLFEALWEHARRLGNWPPADPLDGLDGDLRLAHALNVHRTA' A
#
# COMPACT_ATOMS: atom_id res chain seq x y z
N MET A 1 -19.20 -0.16 9.62
CA MET A 1 -19.13 -1.62 9.38
C MET A 1 -19.69 -1.90 7.99
N LEU A 2 -18.94 -2.61 7.15
CA LEU A 2 -19.44 -3.05 5.84
C LEU A 2 -20.47 -4.16 6.05
N LYS A 3 -21.61 -4.06 5.35
CA LYS A 3 -22.77 -4.95 5.57
C LYS A 3 -22.58 -6.33 4.95
N ASP A 4 -21.80 -6.41 3.88
CA ASP A 4 -21.50 -7.65 3.17
C ASP A 4 -20.04 -7.62 2.67
N PRO A 5 -19.11 -8.24 3.41
CA PRO A 5 -17.70 -8.28 3.03
C PRO A 5 -17.43 -9.01 1.71
N ALA A 6 -18.22 -10.05 1.39
CA ALA A 6 -18.00 -10.86 0.19
C ALA A 6 -18.36 -10.07 -1.08
N LEU A 7 -19.42 -9.26 -1.01
CA LEU A 7 -19.79 -8.35 -2.09
C LEU A 7 -18.68 -7.30 -2.35
N VAL A 8 -18.10 -6.75 -1.28
CA VAL A 8 -17.01 -5.77 -1.38
C VAL A 8 -15.77 -6.39 -2.00
N GLU A 9 -15.39 -7.58 -1.54
CA GLU A 9 -14.23 -8.30 -2.09
C GLU A 9 -14.43 -8.64 -3.58
N ALA A 10 -15.65 -9.06 -3.96
CA ALA A 10 -15.97 -9.32 -5.37
C ALA A 10 -15.89 -8.06 -6.23
N PHE A 11 -16.37 -6.92 -5.70
CA PHE A 11 -16.24 -5.62 -6.35
C PHE A 11 -14.77 -5.20 -6.50
N GLU A 12 -13.95 -5.32 -5.45
CA GLU A 12 -12.53 -4.96 -5.48
C GLU A 12 -11.75 -5.79 -6.51
N ARG A 13 -12.00 -7.10 -6.57
CA ARG A 13 -11.40 -7.97 -7.60
C ARG A 13 -11.79 -7.54 -9.01
N ASP A 14 -13.06 -7.21 -9.23
CA ASP A 14 -13.53 -6.74 -10.54
C ASP A 14 -12.94 -5.38 -10.92
N LEU A 15 -12.84 -4.46 -9.95
CA LEU A 15 -12.21 -3.16 -10.14
C LEU A 15 -10.74 -3.30 -10.53
N ILE A 16 -9.97 -4.12 -9.81
CA ILE A 16 -8.55 -4.37 -10.12
C ILE A 16 -8.41 -4.93 -11.55
N ARG A 17 -9.26 -5.89 -11.92
CA ARG A 17 -9.23 -6.50 -13.26
C ARG A 17 -9.52 -5.49 -14.38
N ARG A 18 -10.41 -4.53 -14.14
CA ARG A 18 -10.81 -3.51 -15.13
C ARG A 18 -9.87 -2.30 -15.17
N THR A 19 -9.08 -2.11 -14.12
CA THR A 19 -8.27 -0.90 -13.92
C THR A 19 -6.81 -1.32 -13.78
N PRO A 20 -6.11 -1.63 -14.89
CA PRO A 20 -4.71 -2.01 -14.82
C PRO A 20 -3.91 -0.87 -14.19
N PRO A 21 -2.94 -1.18 -13.31
CA PRO A 21 -2.18 -0.15 -12.62
C PRO A 21 -1.31 0.65 -13.59
N ASP A 22 -1.45 1.98 -13.58
CA ASP A 22 -0.51 2.90 -14.21
C ASP A 22 0.57 3.27 -13.19
N HIS A 23 1.77 2.75 -13.41
CA HIS A 23 2.89 2.95 -12.51
C HIS A 23 3.25 4.43 -12.30
N LEU A 24 3.30 5.22 -13.38
CA LEU A 24 3.73 6.62 -13.30
C LEU A 24 2.67 7.49 -12.64
N LEU A 25 1.39 7.22 -12.93
CA LEU A 25 0.30 7.89 -12.24
C LEU A 25 0.30 7.57 -10.74
N ASN A 26 0.43 6.28 -10.39
CA ASN A 26 0.44 5.84 -9.01
C ASN A 26 1.61 6.45 -8.22
N LEU A 27 2.79 6.56 -8.84
CA LEU A 27 3.95 7.19 -8.22
C LEU A 27 3.70 8.68 -7.93
N ARG A 28 3.13 9.41 -8.88
CA ARG A 28 2.78 10.83 -8.67
C ARG A 28 1.73 11.01 -7.57
N LEU A 29 0.74 10.13 -7.51
CA LEU A 29 -0.27 10.14 -6.44
C LEU A 29 0.39 9.88 -5.07
N PHE A 30 1.28 8.89 -5.00
CA PHE A 30 2.04 8.60 -3.79
C PHE A 30 2.85 9.81 -3.31
N GLU A 31 3.63 10.44 -4.19
CA GLU A 31 4.44 11.62 -3.87
C GLU A 31 3.57 12.78 -3.37
N ALA A 32 2.42 13.02 -4.02
CA ALA A 32 1.49 14.07 -3.62
C ALA A 32 0.89 13.83 -2.23
N LEU A 33 0.49 12.58 -1.94
CA LEU A 33 -0.03 12.20 -0.62
C LEU A 33 1.05 12.27 0.46
N TRP A 34 2.27 11.88 0.13
CA TRP A 34 3.42 11.96 1.03
C TRP A 34 3.72 13.40 1.43
N GLU A 35 3.79 14.31 0.46
CA GLU A 35 3.96 15.75 0.72
C GLU A 35 2.80 16.32 1.53
N HIS A 36 1.56 15.89 1.25
CA HIS A 36 0.40 16.30 2.04
C HIS A 36 0.50 15.85 3.50
N ALA A 37 0.86 14.59 3.75
CA ALA A 37 1.04 14.05 5.11
C ALA A 37 2.13 14.79 5.89
N ARG A 38 3.23 15.16 5.22
CA ARG A 38 4.28 16.00 5.81
C ARG A 38 3.78 17.37 6.22
N ARG A 39 3.00 18.03 5.36
CA ARG A 39 2.43 19.36 5.65
C ARG A 39 1.44 19.33 6.81
N LEU A 40 0.73 18.22 6.99
CA LEU A 40 -0.15 18.02 8.14
C LEU A 40 0.61 17.71 9.44
N GLY A 41 1.91 17.43 9.38
CA GLY A 41 2.72 17.04 10.54
C GLY A 41 2.52 15.57 10.97
N ASN A 42 1.82 14.78 10.15
CA ASN A 42 1.60 13.35 10.40
C ASN A 42 2.75 12.47 9.91
N TRP A 43 3.66 13.03 9.09
CA TRP A 43 4.86 12.33 8.61
C TRP A 43 6.11 13.23 8.74
N PRO A 44 7.27 12.68 9.16
CA PRO A 44 7.52 11.29 9.55
C PRO A 44 6.78 10.88 10.85
N PRO A 45 6.60 9.58 11.11
CA PRO A 45 6.02 9.10 12.36
C PRO A 45 6.91 9.51 13.55
N ALA A 46 6.30 9.60 14.73
CA ALA A 46 7.05 9.90 15.96
C ALA A 46 8.00 8.76 16.35
N ASP A 47 7.58 7.51 16.13
CA ASP A 47 8.43 6.32 16.25
C ASP A 47 8.98 5.95 14.87
N PRO A 48 10.30 6.02 14.64
CA PRO A 48 10.92 5.63 13.37
C PRO A 48 10.69 4.17 12.96
N LEU A 49 10.32 3.30 13.90
CA LEU A 49 10.04 1.89 13.63
C LEU A 49 8.57 1.64 13.26
N ASP A 50 7.70 2.64 13.41
CA ASP A 50 6.28 2.51 13.09
C ASP A 50 6.10 2.27 11.59
N GLY A 51 5.32 1.23 11.26
CA GLY A 51 5.10 0.77 9.89
C GLY A 51 6.10 -0.26 9.34
N LEU A 52 7.22 -0.55 10.02
CA LEU A 52 8.22 -1.50 9.53
C LEU A 52 7.77 -2.97 9.53
N ASP A 53 6.76 -3.35 10.32
CA ASP A 53 6.25 -4.73 10.35
C ASP A 53 5.79 -5.21 8.97
N GLY A 54 5.15 -4.31 8.20
CA GLY A 54 4.73 -4.59 6.84
C GLY A 54 5.91 -4.80 5.91
N ASP A 55 6.91 -3.93 6.01
CA ASP A 55 8.13 -3.98 5.20
C ASP A 55 8.94 -5.24 5.51
N LEU A 56 9.06 -5.63 6.78
CA LEU A 56 9.73 -6.86 7.20
C LEU A 56 8.98 -8.10 6.70
N ARG A 57 7.65 -8.12 6.77
CA ARG A 57 6.84 -9.22 6.20
C ARG A 57 7.03 -9.33 4.69
N LEU A 58 7.02 -8.19 3.98
CA LEU A 58 7.26 -8.15 2.54
C LEU A 58 8.67 -8.63 2.20
N ALA A 59 9.68 -8.12 2.90
CA ALA A 59 11.07 -8.53 2.72
C ALA A 59 11.25 -10.04 2.97
N HIS A 60 10.59 -10.60 3.99
CA HIS A 60 10.58 -12.04 4.24
C HIS A 60 9.92 -12.82 3.10
N ALA A 61 8.77 -12.37 2.59
CA ALA A 61 8.07 -13.03 1.48
C ALA A 61 8.89 -13.00 0.17
N LEU A 62 9.62 -11.91 -0.09
CA LEU A 62 10.45 -11.75 -1.28
C LEU A 62 11.80 -12.48 -1.17
N ASN A 63 12.41 -12.52 0.03
CA ASN A 63 13.73 -13.14 0.26
C ASN A 63 13.71 -14.68 0.20
N VAL A 64 12.55 -15.33 0.06
CA VAL A 64 12.46 -16.81 -0.12
C VAL A 64 12.92 -17.26 -1.52
N HIS A 65 13.21 -16.33 -2.45
CA HIS A 65 13.65 -16.65 -3.82
C HIS A 65 15.15 -16.47 -4.07
N ARG A 66 16.02 -16.46 -3.05
CA ARG A 66 17.45 -16.68 -3.30
C ARG A 66 17.66 -18.15 -3.68
N THR A 67 17.47 -18.49 -4.95
CA THR A 67 18.02 -19.71 -5.54
C THR A 67 19.52 -19.68 -5.28
N ALA A 68 20.00 -20.68 -4.52
CA ALA A 68 21.41 -21.02 -4.46
C ALA A 68 21.91 -21.48 -5.83
#